data_AF-A0A426FQ40-F1
#
_entry.id   AF-A0A426FQ40-F1
#
_cell.length_a   1.000
_cell.length_b   1.000
_cell.length_c   1.000
_cell.angle_alpha   90.00
_cell.angle_beta   90.00
_cell.angle_gamma   90.00
#
_symmetry.space_group_name_H-M   'P 1'
#
loop_
_entity.id
_entity.type
_entity.pdbx_description
1 polymer ?
#
loop_
_entity_poly.entity_id
_entity_poly.type
_entity_poly.pdbx_seq_one_letter_code
_entity_poly.pdbx_strand_id
1 'polypeptide(L)'
;MRPSRLLRPVLLTVLLSAAIAACGGPNAPSSTETPPRNFKEAFQQLEAKGKLPILDRTDTIEGVDANHNGVRDDIEAWIASLPDTELQKHRLTVLHQAIKRGMMANLKDEDDLREAGDDVFAAAYCAADAFPGTDPYHDTMVRNFTVNTRQRYKAYGKFNAALNGAVWVAIPKSHCK
;
A
#
# COMPACT_ATOMS: atom_id res chain seq x y z
N MET A 1 -57.52 48.51 48.33
CA MET A 1 -58.88 48.03 48.03
C MET A 1 -58.90 46.51 48.12
N ARG A 2 -60.06 45.98 48.54
CA ARG A 2 -60.39 44.66 49.11
C ARG A 2 -60.08 43.40 48.26
N PRO A 3 -60.21 42.18 48.86
CA PRO A 3 -59.32 41.03 48.64
C PRO A 3 -60.02 39.77 48.07
N SER A 4 -59.25 38.67 47.99
CA SER A 4 -59.63 37.24 48.07
C SER A 4 -60.49 36.62 46.95
N ARG A 5 -60.05 35.46 46.44
CA ARG A 5 -60.68 34.14 46.68
C ARG A 5 -59.89 32.98 46.07
N LEU A 6 -59.87 31.90 46.86
CA LEU A 6 -59.31 30.57 46.62
C LEU A 6 -60.04 29.78 45.51
N LEU A 7 -59.37 28.74 44.96
CA LEU A 7 -59.83 27.34 44.72
C LEU A 7 -58.99 26.72 43.56
N ARG A 8 -57.94 25.93 43.86
CA ARG A 8 -57.85 24.45 43.95
C ARG A 8 -57.56 23.72 42.61
N PRO A 9 -56.90 22.54 42.67
CA PRO A 9 -55.90 22.09 41.69
C PRO A 9 -56.45 21.11 40.64
N VAL A 10 -55.80 21.00 39.50
CA VAL A 10 -55.91 19.82 38.62
C VAL A 10 -54.53 19.50 38.05
N LEU A 11 -53.95 18.39 38.50
CA LEU A 11 -52.90 17.66 37.81
C LEU A 11 -53.44 17.19 36.46
N LEU A 12 -52.74 17.47 35.36
CA LEU A 12 -52.83 16.66 34.15
C LEU A 12 -51.46 16.60 33.47
N THR A 13 -50.76 15.49 33.71
CA THR A 13 -49.62 15.00 32.93
C THR A 13 -50.10 14.48 31.58
N VAL A 14 -49.55 14.98 30.45
CA VAL A 14 -49.52 14.25 29.18
C VAL A 14 -48.24 14.58 28.38
N LEU A 15 -47.33 13.61 28.41
CA LEU A 15 -46.47 13.04 27.34
C LEU A 15 -45.80 13.94 26.28
N LEU A 16 -44.47 13.86 26.35
CA LEU A 16 -43.43 14.21 25.40
C LEU A 16 -43.60 13.50 24.03
N SER A 17 -43.47 14.24 22.93
CA SER A 17 -43.17 13.69 21.60
C SER A 17 -42.38 14.73 20.79
N ALA A 18 -41.05 14.70 20.93
CA ALA A 18 -40.16 15.45 20.07
C ALA A 18 -39.96 14.66 18.77
N ALA A 19 -40.52 15.14 17.67
CA ALA A 19 -40.23 14.63 16.34
C ALA A 19 -38.84 15.12 15.92
N ILE A 20 -37.87 14.20 15.79
CA ILE A 20 -36.59 14.49 15.14
C ILE A 20 -36.87 14.50 13.64
N ALA A 21 -36.88 15.68 13.05
CA ALA A 21 -36.84 15.84 11.60
C ALA A 21 -35.48 15.34 11.09
N ALA A 22 -35.46 14.15 10.49
CA ALA A 22 -34.34 13.70 9.69
C ALA A 22 -34.24 14.58 8.44
N CYS A 23 -33.13 15.30 8.28
CA CYS A 23 -32.80 16.04 7.07
C CYS A 23 -32.59 15.06 5.89
N GLY A 24 -33.67 14.65 5.25
CA GLY A 24 -33.67 14.08 3.91
C GLY A 24 -33.78 15.20 2.88
N GLY A 25 -32.64 15.79 2.49
CA GLY A 25 -32.58 16.69 1.34
C GLY A 25 -32.69 15.89 0.03
N PRO A 26 -33.52 16.31 -0.94
CA PRO A 26 -33.51 15.69 -2.26
C PRO A 26 -32.27 16.14 -3.01
N ASN A 27 -31.65 15.24 -3.77
CA ASN A 27 -30.38 15.37 -4.51
C ASN A 27 -29.14 14.85 -3.76
N ALA A 28 -29.17 13.58 -3.37
CA ALA A 28 -27.96 12.77 -3.40
C ALA A 28 -27.68 12.40 -4.87
N PRO A 29 -26.45 12.57 -5.38
CA PRO A 29 -26.10 12.00 -6.68
C PRO A 29 -26.35 10.50 -6.60
N SER A 30 -27.15 9.98 -7.55
CA SER A 30 -27.36 8.55 -7.70
C SER A 30 -26.01 7.93 -8.05
N SER A 31 -25.33 7.39 -7.05
CA SER A 31 -24.22 6.49 -7.28
C SER A 31 -24.80 5.21 -7.88
N THR A 32 -24.83 5.12 -9.21
CA THR A 32 -25.17 3.91 -9.99
C THR A 32 -24.15 2.78 -9.81
N GLU A 33 -23.31 2.83 -8.77
CA GLU A 33 -22.29 1.84 -8.50
C GLU A 33 -22.87 0.74 -7.64
N THR A 34 -22.88 -0.47 -8.20
CA THR A 34 -23.25 -1.67 -7.46
C THR A 34 -22.17 -1.94 -6.41
N PRO A 35 -22.54 -2.06 -5.11
CA PRO A 35 -21.60 -2.40 -4.06
C PRO A 35 -20.84 -3.71 -4.39
N PRO A 36 -19.53 -3.80 -4.11
CA PRO A 36 -18.77 -5.00 -4.39
C PRO A 36 -19.24 -6.18 -3.50
N ARG A 37 -19.39 -7.37 -4.08
CA ARG A 37 -19.88 -8.57 -3.39
C ARG A 37 -18.79 -9.31 -2.61
N ASN A 38 -17.53 -9.04 -2.92
CA ASN A 38 -16.37 -9.65 -2.28
C ASN A 38 -15.13 -8.75 -2.47
N PHE A 39 -14.02 -9.12 -1.81
CA PHE A 39 -12.78 -8.37 -1.89
C PHE A 39 -12.23 -8.25 -3.32
N LYS A 40 -12.32 -9.32 -4.14
CA LYS A 40 -11.82 -9.27 -5.53
C LYS A 40 -12.57 -8.21 -6.35
N GLU A 41 -13.89 -8.18 -6.26
CA GLU A 41 -14.71 -7.17 -6.95
C GLU A 41 -14.43 -5.76 -6.40
N ALA A 42 -14.22 -5.60 -5.10
CA ALA A 42 -13.85 -4.32 -4.50
C ALA A 42 -12.51 -3.80 -5.05
N PHE A 43 -11.48 -4.65 -5.13
CA PHE A 43 -10.19 -4.30 -5.72
C PHE A 43 -10.32 -3.91 -7.19
N GLN A 44 -11.05 -4.70 -7.99
CA GLN A 44 -11.27 -4.42 -9.41
C GLN A 44 -12.00 -3.09 -9.64
N GLN A 45 -12.99 -2.77 -8.80
CA GLN A 45 -13.69 -1.48 -8.87
C GLN A 45 -12.75 -0.31 -8.53
N LEU A 46 -11.85 -0.47 -7.56
CA LEU A 46 -10.88 0.57 -7.21
C LEU A 46 -9.81 0.76 -8.28
N GLU A 47 -9.34 -0.33 -8.89
CA GLU A 47 -8.45 -0.32 -10.06
C GLU A 47 -9.10 0.39 -11.25
N ALA A 48 -10.35 0.06 -11.59
CA ALA A 48 -11.09 0.69 -12.69
C ALA A 48 -11.32 2.21 -12.48
N LYS A 49 -11.38 2.66 -11.23
CA LYS A 49 -11.50 4.08 -10.86
C LYS A 49 -10.15 4.79 -10.73
N GLY A 50 -9.04 4.10 -10.98
CA GLY A 50 -7.68 4.63 -10.79
C GLY A 50 -7.34 4.93 -9.33
N LYS A 51 -8.06 4.36 -8.36
CA LYS A 51 -7.78 4.51 -6.92
C LYS A 51 -6.71 3.54 -6.44
N LEU A 52 -6.49 2.45 -7.16
CA LEU A 52 -5.40 1.50 -6.95
C LEU A 52 -4.66 1.27 -8.26
N PRO A 53 -3.33 1.02 -8.21
CA PRO A 53 -2.61 0.55 -9.39
C PRO A 53 -3.08 -0.85 -9.78
N ILE A 54 -3.11 -1.12 -11.08
CA ILE A 54 -3.34 -2.46 -11.62
C ILE A 54 -2.00 -3.19 -11.52
N LEU A 55 -1.96 -4.24 -10.69
CA LEU A 55 -0.75 -5.02 -10.50
C LEU A 55 -0.80 -6.35 -11.25
N ASP A 56 0.36 -6.80 -11.74
CA ASP A 56 0.59 -8.13 -12.27
C ASP A 56 0.42 -9.17 -11.15
N ARG A 57 -0.47 -10.13 -11.37
CA ARG A 57 -0.78 -11.23 -10.45
C ARG A 57 -0.58 -12.61 -11.08
N THR A 58 0.27 -12.70 -12.10
CA THR A 58 0.65 -13.98 -12.72
C THR A 58 1.35 -14.92 -11.73
N ASP A 59 1.29 -16.22 -12.02
CA ASP A 59 1.90 -17.29 -11.20
C ASP A 59 3.40 -17.50 -11.51
N THR A 60 4.11 -16.42 -11.88
CA THR A 60 5.58 -16.43 -12.06
C THR A 60 6.24 -15.51 -11.04
N ILE A 61 7.48 -15.85 -10.65
CA ILE A 61 8.25 -15.00 -9.73
C ILE A 61 8.69 -13.73 -10.44
N GLU A 62 9.12 -13.85 -11.69
CA GLU A 62 9.62 -12.79 -12.55
C GLU A 62 8.53 -11.77 -12.85
N GLY A 63 7.31 -12.24 -13.12
CA GLY A 63 6.20 -11.43 -13.59
C GLY A 63 6.36 -10.97 -15.04
N VAL A 64 5.47 -10.08 -15.46
CA VAL A 64 5.46 -9.53 -16.82
C VAL A 64 6.47 -8.39 -16.93
N ASP A 65 7.50 -8.59 -17.74
CA ASP A 65 8.56 -7.64 -18.11
C ASP A 65 8.72 -7.73 -19.64
N ALA A 66 7.81 -7.08 -20.37
CA ALA A 66 7.70 -7.23 -21.83
C ALA A 66 8.82 -6.51 -22.58
N ASN A 67 9.40 -5.47 -21.97
CA ASN A 67 10.49 -4.70 -22.54
C ASN A 67 11.89 -5.25 -22.16
N HIS A 68 11.94 -6.30 -21.33
CA HIS A 68 13.14 -6.99 -20.89
C HIS A 68 14.16 -6.07 -20.19
N ASN A 69 13.70 -5.02 -19.51
CA ASN A 69 14.57 -4.10 -18.78
C ASN A 69 14.85 -4.54 -17.33
N GLY A 70 14.35 -5.71 -16.95
CA GLY A 70 14.53 -6.27 -15.63
C GLY A 70 13.52 -5.77 -14.60
N VAL A 71 12.53 -4.96 -14.99
CA VAL A 71 11.50 -4.38 -14.14
C VAL A 71 10.15 -4.89 -14.61
N ARG A 72 9.28 -5.28 -13.67
CA ARG A 72 7.91 -5.61 -14.07
C ARG A 72 7.17 -4.37 -14.58
N ASP A 73 6.47 -4.51 -15.70
CA ASP A 73 5.79 -3.42 -16.39
C ASP A 73 4.77 -2.67 -15.49
N ASP A 74 4.09 -3.40 -14.59
CA ASP A 74 3.11 -2.83 -13.68
C ASP A 74 3.75 -1.96 -12.57
N ILE A 75 4.95 -2.35 -12.13
CA ILE A 75 5.73 -1.61 -11.14
C ILE A 75 6.39 -0.40 -11.81
N GLU A 76 6.92 -0.56 -13.02
CA GLU A 76 7.43 0.55 -13.82
C GLU A 76 6.35 1.63 -14.04
N ALA A 77 5.15 1.22 -14.46
CA ALA A 77 4.03 2.14 -14.66
C ALA A 77 3.64 2.87 -13.36
N TRP A 78 3.62 2.16 -12.23
CA TRP A 78 3.33 2.77 -10.94
C TRP A 78 4.42 3.77 -10.52
N ILE A 79 5.71 3.39 -10.59
CA ILE A 79 6.84 4.28 -10.27
C ILE A 79 6.81 5.54 -11.16
N ALA A 80 6.56 5.38 -12.45
CA ALA A 80 6.46 6.49 -13.40
C ALA A 80 5.36 7.48 -13.03
N SER A 81 4.25 6.99 -12.45
CA SER A 81 3.10 7.81 -12.02
C SER A 81 3.34 8.64 -10.76
N LEU A 82 4.38 8.34 -9.98
CA LEU A 82 4.67 9.06 -8.74
C LEU A 82 5.13 10.49 -9.04
N PRO A 83 4.75 11.48 -8.20
CA PRO A 83 5.22 12.87 -8.29
C PRO A 83 6.66 13.03 -7.73
N ASP A 84 7.50 12.02 -7.94
CA ASP A 84 8.86 11.94 -7.42
C ASP A 84 9.90 12.39 -8.46
N THR A 85 11.10 12.72 -7.99
CA THR A 85 12.25 13.03 -8.86
C THR A 85 12.75 11.79 -9.62
N GLU A 86 13.49 12.00 -10.71
CA GLU A 86 14.08 10.90 -11.49
C GLU A 86 15.02 10.03 -10.63
N LEU A 87 15.80 10.63 -9.73
CA LEU A 87 16.66 9.88 -8.81
C LEU A 87 15.85 8.99 -7.88
N GLN A 88 14.77 9.52 -7.31
CA GLN A 88 13.87 8.78 -6.42
C GLN A 88 13.23 7.60 -7.16
N LYS A 89 12.65 7.85 -8.35
CA LYS A 89 12.08 6.80 -9.20
C LYS A 89 13.11 5.72 -9.55
N HIS A 90 14.32 6.13 -9.94
CA HIS A 90 15.41 5.21 -10.20
C HIS A 90 15.74 4.32 -8.99
N ARG A 91 15.79 4.88 -7.77
CA ARG A 91 16.05 4.08 -6.57
C ARG A 91 14.93 3.09 -6.24
N LEU A 92 13.67 3.45 -6.49
CA LEU A 92 12.54 2.53 -6.38
C LEU A 92 12.63 1.39 -7.40
N THR A 93 13.07 1.70 -8.63
CA THR A 93 13.31 0.71 -9.68
C THR A 93 14.41 -0.28 -9.28
N VAL A 94 15.55 0.22 -8.79
CA VAL A 94 16.66 -0.64 -8.32
C VAL A 94 16.23 -1.49 -7.13
N LEU A 95 15.43 -0.95 -6.20
CA LEU A 95 14.86 -1.73 -5.10
C LEU A 95 13.98 -2.89 -5.58
N HIS A 96 13.12 -2.65 -6.57
CA HIS A 96 12.33 -3.72 -7.19
C HIS A 96 13.22 -4.80 -7.80
N GLN A 97 14.23 -4.41 -8.60
CA GLN A 97 15.15 -5.33 -9.25
C GLN A 97 15.91 -6.20 -8.23
N ALA A 98 16.40 -5.60 -7.15
CA ALA A 98 17.11 -6.30 -6.09
C ALA A 98 16.20 -7.30 -5.35
N ILE A 99 14.97 -6.91 -5.01
CA ILE A 99 13.99 -7.82 -4.38
C ILE A 99 13.66 -8.98 -5.33
N LYS A 100 13.46 -8.71 -6.63
CA LYS A 100 13.24 -9.74 -7.65
C LYS A 100 14.42 -10.70 -7.72
N ARG A 101 15.66 -10.19 -7.73
CA ARG A 101 16.89 -10.98 -7.70
C ARG A 101 16.96 -11.87 -6.46
N GLY A 102 16.65 -11.34 -5.28
CA GLY A 102 16.58 -12.12 -4.03
C GLY A 102 15.58 -13.26 -4.09
N MET A 103 14.40 -13.04 -4.67
CA MET A 103 13.41 -14.11 -4.88
C MET A 103 13.89 -15.22 -5.83
N MET A 104 14.82 -14.90 -6.73
CA MET A 104 15.38 -15.79 -7.74
C MET A 104 16.74 -16.39 -7.35
N ALA A 105 17.29 -16.03 -6.19
CA ALA A 105 18.60 -16.49 -5.76
C ALA A 105 18.66 -18.01 -5.53
N ASN A 106 19.78 -18.61 -5.89
CA ASN A 106 20.11 -19.98 -5.56
C ASN A 106 20.49 -20.07 -4.08
N LEU A 107 19.51 -20.40 -3.25
CA LEU A 107 19.66 -20.47 -1.79
C LEU A 107 20.65 -21.53 -1.27
N LYS A 108 21.23 -22.36 -2.17
CA LYS A 108 22.26 -23.36 -1.83
C LYS A 108 23.67 -22.91 -2.20
N ASP A 109 23.78 -21.82 -2.93
CA ASP A 109 25.02 -21.19 -3.32
C ASP A 109 25.24 -19.99 -2.39
N GLU A 110 26.24 -20.10 -1.52
CA GLU A 110 26.49 -19.10 -0.49
C GLU A 110 26.91 -17.75 -1.09
N ASP A 111 27.64 -17.77 -2.21
CA ASP A 111 28.08 -16.56 -2.90
C ASP A 111 26.88 -15.88 -3.57
N ASP A 112 26.04 -16.65 -4.27
CA ASP A 112 24.81 -16.13 -4.90
C ASP A 112 23.84 -15.54 -3.87
N LEU A 113 23.67 -16.22 -2.73
CA LEU A 113 22.85 -15.76 -1.62
C LEU A 113 23.41 -14.48 -1.00
N ARG A 114 24.72 -14.41 -0.79
CA ARG A 114 25.41 -13.25 -0.20
C ARG A 114 25.32 -12.03 -1.11
N GLU A 115 25.55 -12.21 -2.41
CA GLU A 115 25.47 -11.15 -3.43
C GLU A 115 24.04 -10.60 -3.54
N ALA A 116 23.04 -11.48 -3.67
CA ALA A 116 21.63 -11.06 -3.69
C ALA A 116 21.23 -10.34 -2.39
N GLY A 117 21.78 -10.74 -1.24
CA GLY A 117 21.62 -10.05 0.04
C GLY A 117 22.24 -8.65 0.05
N ASP A 118 23.46 -8.50 -0.47
CA ASP A 118 24.12 -7.20 -0.65
C ASP A 118 23.31 -6.27 -1.56
N ASP A 119 22.81 -6.78 -2.69
CA ASP A 119 21.99 -6.01 -3.63
C ASP A 119 20.73 -5.47 -2.94
N VAL A 120 20.00 -6.33 -2.22
CA VAL A 120 18.78 -5.92 -1.51
C VAL A 120 19.09 -4.91 -0.41
N PHE A 121 20.15 -5.14 0.37
CA PHE A 121 20.57 -4.22 1.42
C PHE A 121 20.95 -2.85 0.86
N ALA A 122 21.81 -2.81 -0.16
CA ALA A 122 22.26 -1.59 -0.80
C ALA A 122 21.11 -0.83 -1.45
N ALA A 123 20.23 -1.52 -2.18
CA ALA A 123 19.09 -0.91 -2.82
C ALA A 123 18.10 -0.33 -1.81
N ALA A 124 17.80 -1.04 -0.72
CA ALA A 124 16.93 -0.54 0.35
C ALA A 124 17.55 0.67 1.06
N TYR A 125 18.85 0.63 1.35
CA TYR A 125 19.56 1.76 1.96
C TYR A 125 19.53 3.00 1.06
N CYS A 126 19.82 2.85 -0.24
CA CYS A 126 19.83 3.97 -1.18
C CYS A 126 18.43 4.49 -1.53
N ALA A 127 17.41 3.64 -1.50
CA ALA A 127 16.02 4.08 -1.58
C ALA A 127 15.66 4.96 -0.37
N ALA A 128 15.94 4.49 0.85
CA ALA A 128 15.72 5.28 2.06
C ALA A 128 16.50 6.62 2.06
N ASP A 129 17.74 6.65 1.54
CA ASP A 129 18.53 7.89 1.44
C ASP A 129 17.96 8.89 0.42
N ALA A 130 17.33 8.42 -0.66
CA ALA A 130 16.68 9.27 -1.67
C ALA A 130 15.36 9.89 -1.18
N PHE A 131 14.81 9.40 -0.08
CA PHE A 131 13.58 9.88 0.54
C PHE A 131 13.80 10.31 2.00
N PRO A 132 14.67 11.32 2.26
CA PRO A 132 14.99 11.73 3.61
C PRO A 132 13.79 12.38 4.29
N GLY A 133 13.47 11.95 5.51
CA GLY A 133 12.43 12.56 6.33
C GLY A 133 10.99 12.19 5.96
N THR A 134 10.79 11.26 5.03
CA THR A 134 9.47 10.65 4.78
C THR A 134 9.33 9.34 5.53
N ASP A 135 8.09 8.97 5.89
CA ASP A 135 7.74 7.59 6.27
C ASP A 135 8.24 6.62 5.17
N PRO A 136 8.77 5.41 5.47
CA PRO A 136 9.19 4.38 4.50
C PRO A 136 8.07 3.86 3.57
N TYR A 137 7.07 4.69 3.25
CA TYR A 137 5.96 4.44 2.38
C TYR A 137 6.42 3.93 1.01
N HIS A 138 7.29 4.65 0.29
CA HIS A 138 7.70 4.27 -1.06
C HIS A 138 8.40 2.90 -1.10
N ASP A 139 9.41 2.69 -0.24
CA ASP A 139 10.13 1.42 -0.13
C ASP A 139 9.20 0.26 0.24
N THR A 140 8.26 0.52 1.14
CA THR A 140 7.27 -0.47 1.57
C THR A 140 6.30 -0.81 0.44
N MET A 141 5.87 0.18 -0.33
CA MET A 141 4.97 -0.02 -1.47
C MET A 141 5.66 -0.79 -2.60
N VAL A 142 6.91 -0.44 -2.97
CA VAL A 142 7.71 -1.21 -3.94
C VAL A 142 7.83 -2.66 -3.51
N ARG A 143 8.20 -2.91 -2.24
CA ARG A 143 8.32 -4.27 -1.71
C ARG A 143 6.99 -5.02 -1.79
N ASN A 144 5.90 -4.41 -1.32
CA ASN A 144 4.57 -5.03 -1.33
C ASN A 144 4.08 -5.34 -2.74
N PHE A 145 4.32 -4.45 -3.71
CA PHE A 145 3.95 -4.66 -5.10
C PHE A 145 4.83 -5.71 -5.79
N THR A 146 6.11 -5.76 -5.42
CA THR A 146 7.04 -6.79 -5.91
C THR A 146 6.63 -8.19 -5.43
N VAL A 147 6.19 -8.34 -4.17
CA VAL A 147 5.84 -9.64 -3.58
C VAL A 147 4.34 -9.97 -3.56
N ASN A 148 3.55 -9.27 -4.37
CA ASN A 148 2.08 -9.20 -4.32
C ASN A 148 1.31 -10.51 -4.63
N THR A 149 1.99 -11.62 -4.91
CA THR A 149 1.37 -12.94 -5.09
C THR A 149 1.84 -13.92 -4.02
N ARG A 150 1.05 -14.97 -3.78
CA ARG A 150 1.42 -16.02 -2.79
C ARG A 150 2.78 -16.65 -3.12
N GLN A 151 3.08 -16.85 -4.39
CA GLN A 151 4.33 -17.46 -4.83
C GLN A 151 5.52 -16.53 -4.58
N ARG A 152 5.40 -15.25 -4.98
CA ARG A 152 6.43 -14.22 -4.75
C ARG A 152 6.67 -13.97 -3.27
N TYR A 153 5.61 -13.84 -2.48
CA TYR A 153 5.72 -13.70 -1.02
C TYR A 153 6.47 -14.88 -0.38
N LYS A 154 6.17 -16.11 -0.79
CA LYS A 154 6.88 -17.31 -0.30
C LYS A 154 8.34 -17.34 -0.73
N ALA A 155 8.65 -16.97 -1.97
CA ALA A 155 10.02 -16.92 -2.47
C ALA A 155 10.85 -15.90 -1.68
N TYR A 156 10.33 -14.69 -1.52
CA TYR A 156 10.98 -13.65 -0.73
C TYR A 156 11.12 -14.05 0.74
N GLY A 157 10.10 -14.72 1.31
CA GLY A 157 10.18 -15.27 2.67
C GLY A 157 11.30 -16.31 2.84
N LYS A 158 11.49 -17.21 1.87
CA LYS A 158 12.58 -18.20 1.89
C LYS A 158 13.96 -17.54 1.78
N PHE A 159 14.09 -16.55 0.89
CA PHE A 159 15.31 -15.77 0.75
C PHE A 159 15.68 -15.06 2.06
N ASN A 160 14.74 -14.33 2.67
CA ASN A 160 14.98 -13.67 3.96
C ASN A 160 15.30 -14.67 5.08
N ALA A 161 14.65 -15.83 5.09
CA ALA A 161 14.96 -16.88 6.07
C ALA A 161 16.38 -17.46 5.89
N ALA A 162 16.85 -17.59 4.65
CA ALA A 162 18.21 -18.04 4.34
C ALA A 162 19.27 -17.01 4.76
N LEU A 163 18.93 -15.72 4.75
CA LEU A 163 19.78 -14.63 5.24
C LEU A 163 19.69 -14.39 6.76
N ASN A 164 18.95 -15.22 7.50
CA ASN A 164 18.79 -15.00 8.93
C ASN A 164 20.15 -15.07 9.66
N GLY A 165 20.46 -14.03 10.42
CA GLY A 165 21.76 -13.88 11.11
C GLY A 165 22.87 -13.26 10.25
N ALA A 166 22.61 -12.93 8.98
CA ALA A 166 23.55 -12.16 8.17
C ALA A 166 23.72 -10.74 8.73
N VAL A 167 24.94 -10.21 8.57
CA VAL A 167 25.32 -8.86 9.00
C VAL A 167 25.86 -8.10 7.80
N TRP A 168 25.35 -6.88 7.60
CA TRP A 168 25.82 -5.97 6.57
C TRP A 168 26.54 -4.78 7.19
N VAL A 169 27.61 -4.33 6.52
CA VAL A 169 28.28 -3.07 6.85
C VAL A 169 27.54 -1.96 6.12
N ALA A 170 27.23 -0.88 6.83
CA ALA A 170 26.61 0.30 6.22
C ALA A 170 27.46 0.81 5.05
N ILE A 171 26.83 1.00 3.89
CA ILE A 171 27.50 1.53 2.71
C ILE A 171 27.63 3.06 2.80
N PRO A 172 28.72 3.66 2.29
CA PRO A 172 28.85 5.11 2.25
C PRO A 172 27.74 5.73 1.37
N LYS A 173 27.20 6.88 1.75
CA LYS A 173 26.18 7.60 0.94
C LYS A 173 26.63 7.90 -0.49
N SER A 174 27.94 8.02 -0.74
CA SER A 174 28.47 8.19 -2.09
C SER A 174 28.16 7.03 -3.03
N HIS A 175 27.85 5.84 -2.49
CA HIS A 175 27.41 4.67 -3.24
C HIS A 175 25.95 4.80 -3.73
N CYS A 176 25.17 5.73 -3.16
CA CYS A 176 23.78 5.99 -3.50
C CYS A 176 23.61 7.20 -4.43
N LYS A 177 24.69 7.71 -5.02
CA LYS A 177 24.65 8.78 -6.02
C LYS A 177 24.51 8.26 -7.44
#